data_AF-A0A2V6YZL6-F1
#
_entry.id   AF-A0A2V6YZL6-F1
#
_cell.length_a   1.000
_cell.length_b   1.000
_cell.length_c   1.000
_cell.angle_alpha   90.00
_cell.angle_beta   90.00
_cell.angle_gamma   90.00
#
_symmetry.space_group_name_H-M   'P 1'
#
loop_
_entity.id
_entity.type
_entity.pdbx_description
1 polymer ?
#
loop_
_entity_poly.entity_id
_entity_poly.type
_entity_poly.pdbx_seq_one_letter_code
_entity_poly.pdbx_strand_id
1 'polypeptide(L)'
;DLPVRVGSYRPSRRPDEPIVVHMSRTPCKPGLPARAQHRAGRVELVTTTFDAFELAVRGQLTRMLGAGGFDAARDVLALTVNRWPHGYAYQYNSLWDPFWIDGGPLPCVAARTPFGRIAIANADAAAYAYTDAAIDQAHRAVGELLPGT
;
A
#
# COMPACT_ATOMS: atom_id res chain seq x y z
N ASP A 1 6.07 6.53 -6.73
CA ASP A 1 5.79 7.58 -7.73
C ASP A 1 7.08 7.97 -8.42
N LEU A 2 7.03 8.28 -9.71
CA LEU A 2 8.20 8.70 -10.47
C LEU A 2 8.34 10.23 -10.37
N PRO A 3 9.56 10.76 -10.24
CA PRO A 3 9.76 12.19 -10.11
C PRO A 3 9.31 12.93 -11.38
N VAL A 4 8.17 13.61 -11.32
CA VAL A 4 7.62 14.45 -12.39
C VAL A 4 7.79 15.93 -12.06
N ARG A 5 7.98 16.78 -13.07
CA ARG A 5 8.03 18.24 -12.88
C ARG A 5 6.62 18.76 -12.59
N VAL A 6 6.40 19.29 -11.40
CA VAL A 6 5.11 19.87 -10.99
C VAL A 6 5.36 21.24 -10.35
N GLY A 7 4.70 22.28 -10.85
CA GLY A 7 4.89 23.65 -10.34
C GLY A 7 6.37 24.06 -10.38
N SER A 8 6.92 24.40 -9.22
CA SER A 8 8.34 24.77 -9.04
C SER A 8 9.28 23.58 -8.79
N TYR A 9 8.76 22.37 -8.53
CA TYR A 9 9.59 21.19 -8.26
C TYR A 9 10.37 20.75 -9.51
N ARG A 10 11.70 20.65 -9.38
CA ARG A 10 12.61 20.12 -10.40
C ARG A 10 13.34 18.90 -9.82
N PRO A 11 13.09 17.69 -10.34
CA PRO A 11 13.83 16.53 -9.88
C PRO A 11 15.27 16.55 -10.38
N SER A 12 16.14 15.95 -9.60
CA SER A 12 17.59 15.86 -9.82
C SER A 12 17.89 15.16 -11.13
N ARG A 13 18.87 15.67 -11.88
CA ARG A 13 19.27 15.16 -13.20
C ARG A 13 20.75 14.86 -13.31
N ARG A 14 21.57 15.34 -12.38
CA ARG A 14 23.02 15.16 -12.41
C ARG A 14 23.50 14.39 -11.17
N PRO A 15 24.58 13.61 -11.26
CA PRO A 15 25.09 12.84 -10.13
C PRO A 15 25.54 13.68 -8.92
N ASP A 16 25.86 14.96 -9.14
CA ASP A 16 26.27 15.92 -8.11
C ASP A 16 25.08 16.65 -7.45
N GLU A 17 23.84 16.38 -7.87
CA GLU A 17 22.64 16.93 -7.26
C GLU A 17 22.09 15.99 -6.18
N PRO A 18 21.54 16.50 -5.06
CA PRO A 18 20.90 15.66 -4.06
C PRO A 18 19.74 14.88 -4.67
N ILE A 19 19.66 13.56 -4.45
CA ILE A 19 18.61 12.70 -5.04
C ILE A 19 17.72 12.14 -3.92
N VAL A 20 16.40 12.19 -4.13
CA VAL A 20 15.44 11.45 -3.30
C VAL A 20 15.31 10.03 -3.84
N VAL A 21 15.72 9.05 -3.04
CA VAL A 21 15.57 7.62 -3.38
C VAL A 21 14.26 7.10 -2.80
N HIS A 22 13.41 6.53 -3.66
CA HIS A 22 12.22 5.81 -3.24
C HIS A 22 12.51 4.31 -3.14
N MET A 23 12.31 3.73 -1.96
CA MET A 23 12.44 2.30 -1.72
C MET A 23 11.11 1.75 -1.24
N SER A 24 10.64 0.66 -1.85
CA SER A 24 9.38 0.00 -1.49
C SER A 24 9.64 -1.43 -1.03
N ARG A 25 8.96 -1.84 0.04
CA ARG A 25 8.92 -3.23 0.49
C ARG A 25 7.50 -3.62 0.86
N THR A 26 7.08 -4.79 0.41
CA THR A 26 5.81 -5.42 0.81
C THR A 26 6.13 -6.62 1.70
N PRO A 27 5.94 -6.52 3.03
CA PRO A 27 6.20 -7.64 3.93
C PRO A 27 5.33 -8.85 3.60
N CYS A 28 5.94 -10.03 3.53
CA CYS A 28 5.25 -11.31 3.35
C CYS A 28 5.99 -12.41 4.13
N LYS A 29 5.28 -13.50 4.42
CA LYS A 29 5.84 -14.68 5.10
C LYS A 29 5.57 -15.93 4.25
N PRO A 30 6.40 -16.21 3.23
CA PRO A 30 6.21 -17.37 2.36
C PRO A 30 6.05 -18.67 3.15
N GLY A 31 5.24 -19.59 2.61
CA GLY A 31 4.92 -20.87 3.26
C GLY A 31 3.62 -20.86 4.09
N LEU A 32 2.97 -19.71 4.29
CA LEU A 32 1.63 -19.62 4.86
C LEU A 32 0.57 -19.38 3.77
N PRO A 33 -0.72 -19.66 4.03
CA PRO A 33 -1.82 -19.18 3.18
C PRO A 33 -1.80 -17.66 3.01
N ALA A 34 -2.16 -17.13 1.83
CA ALA A 34 -1.99 -15.72 1.49
C ALA A 34 -2.50 -14.72 2.54
N ARG A 35 -3.73 -14.90 3.02
CA ARG A 35 -4.31 -14.04 4.08
C ARG A 35 -3.49 -14.08 5.39
N ALA A 36 -2.91 -15.23 5.72
CA ALA A 36 -2.03 -15.36 6.88
C ALA A 36 -0.67 -14.68 6.65
N GLN A 37 -0.14 -14.69 5.41
CA GLN A 37 1.05 -13.92 5.06
C GLN A 37 0.82 -12.41 5.24
N HIS A 38 -0.33 -11.88 4.81
CA HIS A 38 -0.66 -10.47 4.99
C HIS A 38 -0.77 -10.08 6.47
N ARG A 39 -1.40 -10.94 7.30
CA ARG A 39 -1.45 -10.71 8.75
C ARG A 39 -0.06 -10.72 9.38
N ALA A 40 0.79 -11.67 9.00
CA ALA A 40 2.17 -11.72 9.49
C ALA A 40 2.97 -10.47 9.07
N GLY A 41 2.88 -10.08 7.80
CA GLY A 41 3.53 -8.88 7.28
C GLY A 41 3.04 -7.58 7.91
N ARG A 42 1.73 -7.49 8.23
CA ARG A 42 1.16 -6.38 8.99
C ARG A 42 1.78 -6.28 10.38
N VAL A 43 1.84 -7.40 11.11
CA VAL A 43 2.45 -7.44 12.45
C VAL A 43 3.90 -7.01 12.37
N GLU A 44 4.67 -7.58 11.44
CA GLU A 44 6.07 -7.21 11.19
C GLU A 44 6.23 -5.70 10.97
N LEU A 45 5.40 -5.10 10.10
CA LEU A 45 5.49 -3.68 9.77
C LEU A 45 5.18 -2.77 10.98
N VAL A 46 4.20 -3.14 11.81
CA VAL A 46 3.82 -2.36 13.01
C VAL A 46 4.86 -2.49 14.11
N THR A 47 5.47 -3.67 14.27
CA THR A 47 6.41 -3.93 15.37
C THR A 47 7.86 -3.55 15.04
N THR A 48 8.21 -3.38 13.77
CA THR A 48 9.57 -2.98 13.37
C THR A 48 9.86 -1.54 13.82
N THR A 49 10.97 -1.33 14.51
CA THR A 49 11.41 -0.01 14.98
C THR A 49 11.94 0.84 13.82
N PHE A 50 11.99 2.16 13.99
CA PHE A 50 12.61 3.03 12.99
C PHE A 50 14.09 2.66 12.76
N ASP A 51 14.85 2.44 13.83
CA ASP A 51 16.27 2.08 13.78
C ASP A 51 16.53 0.81 12.94
N ALA A 52 15.64 -0.18 13.04
CA ALA A 52 15.73 -1.39 12.23
C ALA A 52 15.54 -1.09 10.73
N PHE A 53 14.60 -0.20 10.37
CA PHE A 53 14.46 0.28 8.99
C PHE A 53 15.69 1.06 8.53
N GLU A 54 16.17 1.99 9.35
CA GLU A 54 17.33 2.80 9.02
C GLU A 54 18.58 1.94 8.78
N LEU A 55 18.85 0.98 9.68
CA LEU A 55 19.97 0.04 9.54
C LEU A 55 19.85 -0.78 8.26
N ALA A 56 18.67 -1.32 7.97
CA ALA A 56 18.43 -2.13 6.78
C ALA A 56 18.60 -1.31 5.48
N VAL A 57 18.06 -0.09 5.43
CA VAL A 57 18.16 0.80 4.26
C VAL A 57 19.61 1.20 4.02
N ARG A 58 20.32 1.69 5.05
CA ARG A 58 21.73 2.06 4.95
C ARG A 58 22.57 0.86 4.51
N GLY A 59 22.36 -0.31 5.13
CA GLY A 59 23.08 -1.53 4.78
C GLY A 59 22.82 -2.00 3.34
N GLN A 60 21.58 -1.90 2.84
CA GLN A 60 21.26 -2.28 1.46
C GLN A 60 21.91 -1.32 0.44
N LEU A 61 21.83 -0.01 0.68
CA LEU A 61 22.47 0.99 -0.18
C LEU A 61 23.99 0.84 -0.18
N THR A 62 24.62 0.64 0.98
CA THR A 62 26.07 0.40 1.06
C THR A 62 26.49 -0.86 0.28
N ARG A 63 25.73 -1.97 0.36
CA ARG A 63 26.05 -3.17 -0.41
C ARG A 63 25.94 -2.95 -1.92
N MET A 64 24.97 -2.14 -2.36
CA MET A 64 24.74 -1.88 -3.78
C MET A 64 25.71 -0.85 -4.37
N LEU A 65 26.05 0.19 -3.61
CA LEU A 65 26.72 1.39 -4.12
C LEU A 65 28.11 1.61 -3.52
N GLY A 66 28.49 0.87 -2.47
CA GLY A 66 29.73 1.09 -1.73
C GLY A 66 31.01 0.93 -2.56
N ALA A 67 31.03 -0.01 -3.51
CA ALA A 67 32.14 -0.16 -4.44
C ALA A 67 32.34 1.08 -5.34
N GLY A 68 31.31 1.91 -5.51
CA GLY A 68 31.35 3.19 -6.19
C GLY A 68 31.69 4.39 -5.28
N GLY A 69 32.10 4.15 -4.03
CA GLY A 69 32.46 5.19 -3.06
C GLY A 69 31.30 5.76 -2.25
N PHE A 70 30.09 5.19 -2.37
CA PHE A 70 28.95 5.56 -1.52
C PHE A 70 29.22 5.19 -0.07
N ASP A 71 29.06 6.15 0.83
CA ASP A 71 29.13 5.96 2.27
C ASP A 71 27.80 6.41 2.87
N ALA A 72 27.00 5.45 3.36
CA ALA A 72 25.70 5.77 3.93
C ALA A 72 25.76 6.78 5.08
N ALA A 73 26.83 6.78 5.90
CA ALA A 73 26.94 7.71 7.03
C ALA A 73 27.16 9.16 6.57
N ARG A 74 27.83 9.34 5.43
CA ARG A 74 28.13 10.65 4.83
C ARG A 74 27.05 11.11 3.84
N ASP A 75 26.56 10.20 3.00
CA ASP A 75 25.79 10.52 1.81
C ASP A 75 24.26 10.48 2.04
N VAL A 76 23.78 9.86 3.13
CA VAL A 76 22.34 9.89 3.49
C VAL A 76 22.06 11.03 4.46
N LEU A 77 21.47 12.10 3.93
CA LEU A 77 21.09 13.28 4.71
C LEU A 77 19.91 13.03 5.65
N ALA A 78 18.87 12.35 5.17
CA ALA A 78 17.64 12.11 5.91
C ALA A 78 16.93 10.86 5.41
N LEU A 79 16.15 10.25 6.29
CA LEU A 79 15.36 9.05 6.00
C LEU A 79 13.95 9.22 6.58
N THR A 80 12.93 9.04 5.73
CA THR A 80 11.52 9.01 6.13
C THR A 80 10.96 7.64 5.84
N VAL A 81 10.26 7.05 6.82
CA VAL A 81 9.63 5.73 6.69
C VAL A 81 8.12 5.89 6.77
N ASN A 82 7.44 5.62 5.67
CA ASN A 82 5.98 5.56 5.62
C ASN A 82 5.52 4.11 5.79
N ARG A 83 4.74 3.83 6.84
CA ARG A 83 4.23 2.49 7.15
C ARG A 83 2.74 2.41 6.86
N TRP A 84 2.36 1.43 6.04
CA TRP A 84 0.97 1.23 5.60
C TRP A 84 0.44 -0.16 6.00
N PRO A 85 0.32 -0.49 7.31
CA PRO A 85 -0.09 -1.82 7.78
C PRO A 85 -1.53 -2.20 7.42
N HIS A 86 -2.35 -1.19 7.11
CA HIS A 86 -3.75 -1.30 6.69
C HIS A 86 -4.01 -0.46 5.44
N GLY A 87 -2.98 -0.22 4.61
CA GLY A 87 -3.04 0.79 3.55
C GLY A 87 -3.79 0.39 2.28
N TYR A 88 -4.13 -0.89 2.11
CA TYR A 88 -4.85 -1.37 0.93
C TYR A 88 -5.93 -2.37 1.32
N ALA A 89 -7.09 -2.26 0.68
CA ALA A 89 -8.13 -3.27 0.72
C ALA A 89 -7.59 -4.61 0.22
N TYR A 90 -8.07 -5.72 0.78
CA TYR A 90 -7.73 -7.05 0.27
C TYR A 90 -8.39 -7.26 -1.09
N GLN A 91 -7.58 -7.43 -2.13
CA GLN A 91 -8.05 -7.82 -3.46
C GLN A 91 -8.17 -9.34 -3.55
N TYR A 92 -9.33 -9.80 -4.03
CA TYR A 92 -9.53 -11.21 -4.33
C TYR A 92 -8.60 -11.64 -5.46
N ASN A 93 -8.13 -12.88 -5.39
CA ASN A 93 -7.32 -13.46 -6.44
C ASN A 93 -7.73 -14.91 -6.70
N SER A 94 -7.73 -15.32 -7.96
CA SER A 94 -8.21 -16.64 -8.41
C SER A 94 -7.46 -17.81 -7.78
N LEU A 95 -6.21 -17.62 -7.36
CA LEU A 95 -5.42 -18.69 -6.71
C LEU A 95 -5.89 -19.01 -5.28
N TRP A 96 -6.44 -18.03 -4.55
CA TRP A 96 -6.73 -18.16 -3.11
C TRP A 96 -8.19 -17.90 -2.73
N ASP A 97 -8.97 -17.37 -3.67
CA ASP A 97 -10.35 -16.95 -3.48
C ASP A 97 -11.25 -17.57 -4.58
N PRO A 98 -11.47 -18.91 -4.59
CA PRO A 98 -12.22 -19.59 -5.65
C PRO A 98 -13.65 -19.05 -5.78
N PHE A 99 -14.27 -18.66 -4.67
CA PHE A 99 -15.59 -18.01 -4.66
C PHE A 99 -15.66 -16.78 -5.58
N TRP A 100 -14.55 -16.10 -5.86
CA TRP A 100 -14.54 -14.92 -6.73
C TRP A 100 -14.66 -15.30 -8.20
N ILE A 101 -13.97 -16.36 -8.65
CA ILE A 101 -14.02 -16.80 -10.06
C ILE A 101 -15.21 -17.72 -10.34
N ASP A 102 -15.65 -18.46 -9.31
CA ASP A 102 -16.78 -19.39 -9.39
C ASP A 102 -18.15 -18.68 -9.27
N GLY A 103 -18.16 -17.34 -9.13
CA GLY A 103 -19.39 -16.56 -9.00
C GLY A 103 -20.10 -16.72 -7.64
N GLY A 104 -19.36 -17.12 -6.61
CA GLY A 104 -19.86 -17.24 -5.24
C GLY A 104 -20.12 -15.88 -4.56
N PRO A 105 -20.73 -15.88 -3.37
CA PRO A 105 -21.04 -14.66 -2.64
C PRO A 105 -19.77 -13.91 -2.26
N LEU A 106 -19.73 -12.61 -2.54
CA LEU A 106 -18.58 -11.76 -2.26
C LEU A 106 -18.66 -11.19 -0.83
N PRO A 107 -17.66 -11.41 0.04
CA PRO A 107 -17.65 -10.86 1.39
C PRO A 107 -17.82 -9.33 1.46
N CYS A 108 -17.24 -8.58 0.51
CA CYS A 108 -17.39 -7.12 0.47
C CYS A 108 -18.84 -6.67 0.18
N VAL A 109 -19.60 -7.45 -0.60
CA VAL A 109 -21.02 -7.19 -0.87
C VAL A 109 -21.85 -7.40 0.39
N ALA A 110 -21.63 -8.52 1.08
CA ALA A 110 -22.31 -8.79 2.35
C ALA A 110 -21.99 -7.68 3.39
N ALA A 111 -20.71 -7.34 3.53
CA ALA A 111 -20.23 -6.36 4.50
C ALA A 111 -20.71 -4.92 4.23
N ARG A 112 -20.98 -4.55 2.97
CA ARG A 112 -21.42 -3.20 2.60
C ARG A 112 -22.94 -3.02 2.57
N THR A 113 -23.70 -4.05 2.96
CA THR A 113 -25.18 -3.99 2.99
C THR A 113 -25.64 -2.83 3.88
N PRO A 114 -26.59 -1.99 3.42
CA PRO A 114 -27.11 -0.89 4.24
C PRO A 114 -27.77 -1.35 5.53
N PHE A 115 -27.68 -0.52 6.57
CA PHE A 115 -28.39 -0.71 7.83
C PHE A 115 -29.27 0.52 8.13
N GLY A 116 -30.57 0.40 7.83
CA GLY A 116 -31.50 1.51 7.95
C GLY A 116 -31.09 2.68 7.04
N ARG A 117 -30.70 3.81 7.63
CA ARG A 117 -30.22 5.02 6.93
C ARG A 117 -28.69 5.10 6.84
N ILE A 118 -28.00 3.99 7.02
CA ILE A 118 -26.53 3.92 7.00
C ILE A 118 -26.12 3.09 5.78
N ALA A 119 -25.40 3.71 4.84
CA ALA A 119 -24.76 3.03 3.72
C ALA A 119 -23.23 3.05 3.92
N ILE A 120 -22.53 1.99 3.49
CA ILE A 120 -21.08 1.82 3.69
C ILE A 120 -20.36 2.07 2.37
N ALA A 121 -19.39 2.98 2.35
CA ALA A 121 -18.60 3.31 1.16
C ALA A 121 -17.10 3.49 1.48
N ASN A 122 -16.26 2.83 0.68
CA ASN A 122 -14.81 2.97 0.59
C ASN A 122 -14.29 1.95 -0.45
N ALA A 123 -12.96 1.86 -0.60
CA ALA A 123 -12.31 0.83 -1.42
C ALA A 123 -12.57 -0.61 -0.92
N ASP A 124 -12.67 -0.84 0.39
CA ASP A 124 -12.97 -2.16 0.98
C ASP A 124 -14.36 -2.67 0.59
N ALA A 125 -15.32 -1.77 0.42
CA ALA A 125 -16.64 -2.10 -0.09
C ALA A 125 -16.58 -2.67 -1.51
N ALA A 126 -15.51 -2.43 -2.28
CA ALA A 126 -15.27 -3.07 -3.59
C ALA A 126 -14.31 -4.27 -3.53
N ALA A 127 -13.64 -4.53 -2.40
CA ALA A 127 -12.45 -5.39 -2.35
C ALA A 127 -11.41 -4.98 -3.42
N TYR A 128 -11.25 -3.68 -3.67
CA TYR A 128 -10.37 -3.15 -4.71
C TYR A 128 -9.72 -1.86 -4.23
N ALA A 129 -8.40 -1.87 -4.08
CA ALA A 129 -7.67 -0.89 -3.28
C ALA A 129 -7.30 0.41 -4.02
N TYR A 130 -8.04 0.74 -5.07
CA TYR A 130 -7.75 1.89 -5.93
C TYR A 130 -8.79 3.02 -5.73
N THR A 131 -8.38 4.24 -6.07
CA THR A 131 -9.16 5.45 -5.83
C THR A 131 -10.49 5.47 -6.58
N ASP A 132 -10.50 4.97 -7.81
CA ASP A 132 -11.70 4.80 -8.63
C ASP A 132 -12.74 3.91 -7.95
N ALA A 133 -12.33 2.77 -7.39
CA ALA A 133 -13.23 1.92 -6.61
C ALA A 133 -13.84 2.66 -5.41
N ALA A 134 -13.07 3.46 -4.70
CA ALA A 134 -13.62 4.26 -3.58
C ALA A 134 -14.69 5.26 -4.07
N ILE A 135 -14.47 5.90 -5.22
CA ILE A 135 -15.41 6.84 -5.83
C ILE A 135 -16.68 6.11 -6.29
N ASP A 136 -16.54 4.97 -6.97
CA ASP A 136 -17.68 4.17 -7.44
C ASP A 136 -18.54 3.67 -6.27
N GLN A 137 -17.91 3.22 -5.18
CA GLN A 137 -18.63 2.78 -3.98
C GLN A 137 -19.30 3.95 -3.24
N ALA A 138 -18.73 5.16 -3.31
CA ALA A 138 -19.37 6.37 -2.78
C ALA A 138 -20.62 6.72 -3.61
N HIS A 139 -20.51 6.72 -4.94
CA HIS A 139 -21.66 6.97 -5.83
C HIS A 139 -22.79 5.96 -5.57
N ARG A 140 -22.48 4.66 -5.49
CA ARG A 140 -23.45 3.61 -5.12
C ARG A 140 -24.12 3.90 -3.78
N ALA A 141 -23.34 4.13 -2.73
CA ALA A 141 -23.87 4.30 -1.38
C ALA A 141 -24.78 5.53 -1.25
N VAL A 142 -24.49 6.62 -1.97
CA VAL A 142 -25.41 7.77 -2.04
C VAL A 142 -26.73 7.35 -2.67
N GLY A 143 -26.71 6.59 -3.76
CA GLY A 143 -27.92 6.06 -4.40
C GLY A 143 -28.77 5.18 -3.49
N GLU A 144 -28.14 4.35 -2.65
CA GLU A 144 -28.84 3.48 -1.69
C GLU A 144 -29.56 4.24 -0.57
N LEU A 145 -29.15 5.49 -0.30
CA LEU A 145 -29.79 6.35 0.71
C LEU A 145 -30.96 7.16 0.14
N LEU A 146 -31.05 7.30 -1.18
CA LEU A 146 -32.14 8.00 -1.82
C LEU A 146 -33.41 7.13 -1.75
N PRO A 147 -34.57 7.70 -1.37
CA PRO A 147 -35.84 6.99 -1.46
C PRO A 147 -36.02 6.47 -2.88
N GLY A 148 -36.38 5.19 -3.04
CA GLY A 148 -36.78 4.66 -4.33
C GLY A 148 -37.91 5.52 -4.89
N THR A 149 -37.68 6.15 -6.05
CA THR A 149 -38.75 6.73 -6.87
C THR A 149 -39.64 5.63 -7.42
#